data_AF-A0A958L364-F1
#
_entry.id   AF-A0A958L364-F1
#
_cell.length_a   1.000
_cell.length_b   1.000
_cell.length_c   1.000
_cell.angle_alpha   90.00
_cell.angle_beta   90.00
_cell.angle_gamma   90.00
#
_symmetry.space_group_name_H-M   'P 1'
#
loop_
_entity.id
_entity.type
_entity.pdbx_description
1 polymer ?
#
loop_
_entity_poly.entity_id
_entity_poly.type
_entity_poly.pdbx_seq_one_letter_code
_entity_poly.pdbx_strand_id
1 'polypeptide(L)'
;MNQVLTQDEINSLLRGLSEGDIEQDSVEMDEAPNAKKFDLANQERIIRGRMPTMELIHDRFARQFRTSLGNFLGRTCFANVGGIEMIKFGLFMKKLPLPSSLHIFRMPPLSGY
;
A
#
# COMPACT_ATOMS: atom_id res chain seq x y z
N MET A 1 -27.05 -1.70 -40.53
CA MET A 1 -26.49 -3.00 -40.08
C MET A 1 -25.10 -3.11 -40.68
N ASN A 2 -24.06 -2.68 -39.96
CA ASN A 2 -22.68 -2.82 -40.40
C ASN A 2 -22.29 -4.29 -40.27
N GLN A 3 -21.95 -4.94 -41.37
CA GLN A 3 -21.26 -6.23 -41.34
C GLN A 3 -19.85 -5.95 -40.82
N VAL A 4 -19.70 -6.20 -39.51
CA VAL A 4 -18.45 -6.21 -38.78
C VAL A 4 -17.74 -7.49 -39.19
N LEU A 5 -16.55 -7.33 -39.76
CA LEU A 5 -15.63 -8.34 -40.29
C LEU A 5 -15.79 -8.64 -41.79
N THR A 6 -14.66 -8.56 -42.48
CA THR A 6 -14.49 -8.95 -43.88
C THR A 6 -14.54 -10.47 -44.03
N GLN A 7 -14.86 -10.97 -45.24
CA GLN A 7 -14.97 -12.41 -45.48
C GLN A 7 -13.67 -13.17 -45.18
N ASP A 8 -12.51 -12.51 -45.35
CA ASP A 8 -11.21 -13.08 -45.01
C ASP A 8 -11.04 -13.26 -43.48
N GLU A 9 -11.54 -12.33 -42.67
CA GLU A 9 -11.52 -12.45 -41.20
C GLU A 9 -12.48 -13.54 -40.71
N ILE A 10 -13.63 -13.71 -41.36
CA ILE A 10 -14.58 -14.79 -41.07
C ILE A 10 -13.95 -16.15 -41.37
N ASN A 11 -13.28 -16.28 -42.51
CA ASN A 11 -12.60 -17.51 -42.92
C ASN A 11 -11.45 -17.87 -41.97
N SER A 12 -10.69 -16.88 -41.50
CA SER A 12 -9.62 -17.08 -40.50
C SER A 12 -10.16 -17.53 -39.15
N LEU A 13 -11.28 -16.95 -38.68
CA LEU A 13 -11.95 -17.39 -37.45
C LEU A 13 -12.54 -18.81 -37.57
N LEU A 14 -13.13 -19.15 -38.72
CA LEU A 14 -13.68 -20.49 -38.97
C LEU A 14 -12.60 -21.56 -39.02
N ARG A 15 -11.41 -21.25 -39.55
CA ARG A 15 -10.24 -22.14 -39.51
C ARG A 15 -9.76 -22.36 -38.08
N GLY A 16 -9.56 -21.28 -37.31
CA GLY A 16 -9.14 -21.37 -35.90
C GLY A 16 -10.12 -22.12 -34.98
N LEU A 17 -11.42 -22.09 -35.29
CA LEU A 17 -12.43 -22.86 -34.53
C LEU A 17 -12.46 -24.35 -34.90
N SER A 18 -12.13 -24.68 -36.15
CA SER A 18 -12.22 -26.06 -36.68
C SER A 18 -11.00 -26.90 -36.30
N GLU A 19 -9.81 -26.29 -36.25
CA GLU A 19 -8.55 -26.99 -35.96
C GLU A 19 -8.18 -26.96 -34.47
N GLY A 20 -8.89 -26.18 -33.64
CA GLY A 20 -8.64 -26.10 -32.19
C GLY A 20 -7.30 -25.44 -31.81
N ASP A 21 -6.39 -25.27 -32.77
CA ASP A 21 -5.24 -24.38 -32.69
C ASP A 21 -5.70 -22.97 -33.09
N ILE A 22 -6.15 -22.22 -32.09
CA ILE A 22 -5.87 -20.80 -32.14
C ILE A 22 -4.35 -20.76 -31.92
N GLU A 23 -3.60 -20.65 -33.02
CA GLU A 23 -2.27 -20.06 -32.97
C GLU A 23 -2.50 -18.67 -32.39
N GLN A 24 -2.49 -18.60 -31.07
CA GLN A 24 -2.21 -17.39 -30.35
C GLN A 24 -0.81 -17.11 -30.83
N ASP A 25 -0.70 -16.32 -31.91
CA ASP A 25 0.50 -15.55 -32.18
C ASP A 25 0.85 -15.03 -30.80
N SER A 26 1.85 -15.66 -30.19
CA SER A 26 2.57 -15.06 -29.11
C SER A 26 3.03 -13.81 -29.80
N VAL A 27 2.28 -12.73 -29.59
CA VAL A 27 2.80 -11.40 -29.74
C VAL A 27 3.98 -11.50 -28.79
N GLU A 28 5.13 -11.86 -29.36
CA GLU A 28 6.42 -11.57 -28.81
C GLU A 28 6.26 -10.07 -28.62
N MET A 29 5.87 -9.71 -27.40
CA MET A 29 5.94 -8.35 -26.95
C MET A 29 7.42 -8.11 -27.10
N ASP A 30 7.81 -7.55 -28.24
CA ASP A 30 9.13 -7.00 -28.48
C ASP A 30 9.45 -6.33 -27.16
N GLU A 31 10.40 -6.92 -26.41
CA GLU A 31 10.80 -6.36 -25.14
C GLU A 31 11.32 -4.99 -25.52
N ALA A 32 10.45 -3.98 -25.41
CA ALA A 32 10.80 -2.63 -25.76
C ALA A 32 12.09 -2.38 -24.99
N PRO A 33 13.19 -1.95 -25.63
CA PRO A 33 14.53 -1.99 -25.04
C PRO A 33 14.70 -1.09 -23.80
N ASN A 34 13.59 -0.54 -23.29
CA ASN A 34 13.47 0.31 -22.12
C ASN A 34 12.32 -0.10 -21.15
N ALA A 35 11.72 -1.27 -21.30
CA ALA A 35 10.68 -1.76 -20.40
C ALA A 35 11.28 -2.21 -19.07
N LYS A 36 11.24 -1.35 -18.04
CA LYS A 36 11.63 -1.74 -16.69
C LYS A 36 10.56 -2.65 -16.08
N LYS A 37 10.97 -3.83 -15.61
CA LYS A 37 10.14 -4.68 -14.74
C LYS A 37 9.63 -3.84 -13.57
N PHE A 38 8.32 -3.62 -13.56
CA PHE A 38 7.66 -2.75 -12.60
C PHE A 38 7.10 -3.61 -11.47
N ASP A 39 7.78 -3.58 -10.33
CA ASP A 39 7.34 -4.29 -9.14
C ASP A 39 6.34 -3.44 -8.35
N LEU A 40 5.06 -3.75 -8.51
CA LEU A 40 3.96 -3.08 -7.80
C LEU A 40 3.96 -3.35 -6.29
N ALA A 41 4.61 -4.42 -5.82
CA ALA A 41 4.69 -4.75 -4.40
C ALA A 41 5.76 -3.93 -3.66
N ASN A 42 6.78 -3.45 -4.39
CA ASN A 42 7.90 -2.68 -3.84
C ASN A 42 7.83 -1.18 -4.14
N GLN A 43 6.73 -0.69 -4.74
CA GLN A 43 6.48 0.75 -4.85
C GLN A 43 6.12 1.38 -3.51
N GLU A 44 7.18 1.58 -2.74
CA GLU A 44 7.24 2.49 -1.64
C GLU A 44 6.90 3.92 -2.12
N ARG A 45 5.70 4.40 -1.82
CA ARG A 45 5.53 5.81 -1.44
C ARG A 45 6.27 6.02 -0.10
N ILE A 46 7.59 5.84 -0.07
CA ILE A 46 8.38 6.44 1.00
C ILE A 46 8.29 7.93 0.72
N ILE A 47 7.49 8.61 1.52
CA ILE A 47 7.69 10.04 1.74
C ILE A 47 9.08 10.13 2.37
N ARG A 48 10.12 10.36 1.55
CA ARG A 48 11.53 10.48 1.97
C ARG A 48 11.77 11.83 2.65
N GLY A 49 10.86 12.23 3.54
CA GLY A 49 10.84 13.54 4.17
C GLY A 49 10.20 13.48 5.54
N ARG A 50 10.55 14.44 6.39
CA ARG A 50 9.88 14.66 7.68
C ARG A 50 8.39 14.90 7.44
N MET A 51 7.55 14.50 8.38
CA MET A 51 6.11 14.76 8.36
C MET A 51 5.75 15.84 9.40
N PRO A 52 6.08 17.14 9.17
CA PRO A 52 5.91 18.19 10.17
C PRO A 52 4.50 18.29 10.75
N THR A 53 3.48 18.07 9.91
CA THR A 53 2.09 18.09 10.38
C THR A 53 1.80 16.93 11.34
N MET A 54 2.34 15.75 11.07
CA MET A 54 2.22 14.60 11.99
C MET A 54 2.99 14.86 13.28
N GLU A 55 4.18 15.45 13.22
CA GLU A 55 4.94 15.86 14.40
C GLU A 55 4.13 16.82 15.29
N LEU A 56 3.50 17.82 14.67
CA LEU A 56 2.64 18.78 15.38
C LEU A 56 1.40 18.11 16.01
N ILE A 57 0.75 17.19 15.30
CA ILE A 57 -0.41 16.46 15.81
C ILE A 57 0.00 15.64 17.04
N HIS A 58 1.11 14.91 16.98
CA HIS A 58 1.59 14.11 18.09
C HIS A 58 2.03 14.97 19.28
N ASP A 59 2.65 16.14 19.07
CA ASP A 59 3.02 17.04 20.17
C ASP A 59 1.79 17.52 20.94
N ARG A 60 0.73 17.90 20.21
CA ARG A 60 -0.56 18.27 20.82
C ARG A 60 -1.19 17.09 21.56
N PHE A 61 -1.17 15.90 20.97
CA PHE A 61 -1.67 14.69 21.59
C PHE A 61 -0.92 14.38 22.91
N ALA A 62 0.41 14.43 22.91
CA ALA A 62 1.21 14.14 24.11
C ALA A 62 0.92 15.10 25.26
N ARG A 63 0.71 16.40 24.97
CA ARG A 63 0.30 17.39 25.97
C ARG A 63 -1.06 17.05 26.58
N GLN A 64 -2.05 16.72 25.74
CA GLN A 64 -3.39 16.36 26.22
C GLN A 64 -3.38 15.04 26.98
N PHE A 65 -2.65 14.05 26.48
CA PHE A 65 -2.49 12.74 27.10
C PHE A 65 -1.85 12.85 28.48
N ARG A 66 -0.81 13.68 28.63
CA ARG A 66 -0.14 13.94 29.90
C ARG A 66 -1.12 14.46 30.96
N THR A 67 -1.94 15.43 30.61
CA THR A 67 -2.95 16.00 31.52
C THR A 67 -4.03 14.96 31.86
N SER A 68 -4.56 14.26 30.85
CA SER A 68 -5.59 13.24 31.05
C SER A 68 -5.10 12.09 31.93
N LEU A 69 -3.90 11.58 31.67
CA LEU A 69 -3.30 10.49 32.43
C LEU A 69 -2.92 10.93 33.85
N GLY A 70 -2.42 12.16 33.99
CA GLY A 70 -2.09 12.72 35.29
C GLY A 70 -3.32 12.86 36.19
N ASN A 71 -4.45 13.31 35.63
CA ASN A 71 -5.72 13.37 36.32
C ASN A 71 -6.23 11.97 36.70
N PHE A 72 -6.12 11.01 35.79
CA PHE A 72 -6.55 9.62 36.02
C PHE A 72 -5.75 8.93 37.13
N LEU A 73 -4.43 9.14 37.17
CA LEU A 73 -3.54 8.52 38.14
C LEU A 73 -3.39 9.33 39.44
N GLY A 74 -3.91 10.56 39.50
CA GLY A 74 -3.74 11.47 40.63
C GLY A 74 -2.30 11.94 40.86
N ARG A 75 -1.44 11.90 39.82
CA ARG A 75 -0.02 12.26 39.92
C ARG A 75 0.50 12.90 38.65
N THR A 76 1.52 13.76 38.78
CA THR A 76 2.17 14.37 37.61
C THR A 76 2.86 13.30 36.76
N CYS A 77 2.42 13.18 35.50
CA CYS A 77 3.02 12.31 34.51
C CYS A 77 3.89 13.12 33.54
N PHE A 78 4.85 12.49 32.88
CA PHE A 78 5.66 13.08 31.81
C PHE A 78 5.50 12.24 30.55
N ALA A 79 5.21 12.88 29.42
CA ALA A 79 5.10 12.24 28.12
C ALA A 79 5.67 13.20 27.07
N ASN A 80 6.62 12.72 26.26
CA ASN A 80 7.27 13.47 25.19
C ASN A 80 7.18 12.66 23.90
N VAL A 81 7.10 13.34 22.77
CA VAL A 81 7.07 12.72 21.44
C VAL A 81 8.50 12.44 20.99
N GLY A 82 8.78 11.19 20.60
CA GLY A 82 10.05 10.81 19.97
C GLY A 82 10.08 11.17 18.48
N GLY A 83 11.17 10.81 17.79
CA GLY A 83 11.25 10.96 16.34
C GLY A 83 10.17 10.15 15.62
N ILE A 84 9.57 10.73 14.58
CA ILE A 84 8.63 10.02 13.70
C ILE A 84 9.41 9.41 12.54
N GLU A 85 9.29 8.10 12.38
CA GLU A 85 9.93 7.34 11.31
C GLU A 85 8.93 6.44 10.59
N MET A 86 9.09 6.31 9.28
CA MET A 86 8.33 5.34 8.48
C MET A 86 9.08 4.01 8.45
N ILE A 87 8.44 2.95 8.92
CA ILE A 87 9.02 1.60 8.99
C ILE A 87 8.05 0.57 8.42
N LYS A 88 8.58 -0.48 7.77
CA LYS A 88 7.76 -1.62 7.33
C LYS A 88 7.20 -2.36 8.55
N PHE A 89 5.93 -2.74 8.48
CA PHE A 89 5.26 -3.46 9.57
C PHE A 89 6.02 -4.74 9.98
N GLY A 90 6.50 -5.53 9.01
CA GLY A 90 7.30 -6.74 9.31
C GLY A 90 8.63 -6.46 10.01
N LEU A 91 9.22 -5.28 9.83
CA LEU A 91 10.42 -4.85 10.57
C LEU A 91 10.05 -4.32 11.96
N PHE A 92 8.93 -3.60 12.08
CA PHE A 92 8.41 -3.14 13.37
C PHE A 92 8.14 -4.31 14.33
N MET A 93 7.47 -5.37 13.84
CA MET A 93 7.16 -6.55 14.64
C MET A 93 8.41 -7.24 15.20
N LYS A 94 9.52 -7.21 14.46
CA LYS A 94 10.81 -7.78 14.91
C LYS A 94 11.53 -6.92 15.96
N LYS A 95 11.16 -5.65 16.12
CA LYS A 95 11.77 -4.72 17.09
C LYS A 95 11.07 -4.74 18.46
N LEU A 96 9.88 -5.33 18.56
CA LEU A 96 9.10 -5.31 19.80
C LEU A 96 9.70 -6.27 20.85
N PRO A 97 9.97 -5.79 22.09
CA PRO A 97 10.40 -6.66 23.18
C PRO A 97 9.26 -7.58 23.64
N LEU A 98 9.59 -8.75 24.18
CA LEU A 98 8.61 -9.68 24.73
C LEU A 98 8.68 -9.66 26.27
N PRO A 99 7.56 -9.48 26.99
CA PRO A 99 6.19 -9.24 26.50
C PRO A 99 5.94 -7.76 26.12
N SER A 100 5.06 -7.52 25.15
CA SER A 100 4.59 -6.18 24.75
C SER A 100 3.06 -6.08 24.80
N SER A 101 2.54 -4.93 25.22
CA SER A 101 1.12 -4.59 25.11
C SER A 101 0.86 -3.97 23.74
N LEU A 102 0.12 -4.65 22.87
CA LEU A 102 -0.23 -4.19 21.54
C LEU A 102 -1.74 -3.95 21.45
N HIS A 103 -2.14 -2.79 20.93
CA HIS A 103 -3.54 -2.44 20.73
C HIS A 103 -3.78 -2.04 19.27
N ILE A 104 -4.85 -2.57 18.68
CA ILE A 104 -5.30 -2.26 17.31
C ILE A 104 -6.57 -1.42 17.44
N PHE A 105 -6.65 -0.28 16.75
CA PHE A 105 -7.80 0.63 16.84
C PHE A 105 -8.08 1.35 15.53
N ARG A 106 -9.35 1.35 15.13
CA ARG A 106 -9.79 1.98 13.88
C ARG A 106 -10.17 3.44 14.08
N MET A 107 -9.88 4.28 13.09
CA MET A 107 -10.24 5.71 13.09
C MET A 107 -11.05 6.09 11.84
N PRO A 108 -12.40 5.93 11.84
CA PRO A 108 -13.23 6.37 10.72
C PRO A 108 -13.11 7.89 10.47
N PRO A 109 -13.11 8.37 9.21
CA PRO A 109 -13.34 7.65 7.96
C PRO A 109 -12.07 7.06 7.32
N LEU A 110 -10.93 7.03 8.03
CA LEU A 110 -9.67 6.53 7.47
C LEU A 110 -9.76 5.03 7.19
N SER A 111 -9.25 4.64 6.02
CA SER A 111 -9.12 3.25 5.63
C SER A 111 -8.02 2.56 6.45
N GLY A 112 -8.32 1.42 7.05
CA GLY A 112 -7.37 0.65 7.86
C GLY A 112 -7.92 0.24 9.23
N TYR A 113 -7.02 -0.25 10.07
CA TYR A 113 -7.22 -0.69 11.45
C TYR A 113 -6.18 -0.07 12.38
#